data_AF-A0A7X6SGD7-F1
#
_entry.id   AF-A0A7X6SGD7-F1
#
_cell.length_a   1.000
_cell.length_b   1.000
_cell.length_c   1.000
_cell.angle_alpha   90.00
_cell.angle_beta   90.00
_cell.angle_gamma   90.00
#
_symmetry.space_group_name_H-M   'P 1'
#
loop_
_entity.id
_entity.type
_entity.pdbx_description
1 polymer ?
#
loop_
_entity_poly.entity_id
_entity_poly.type
_entity_poly.pdbx_seq_one_letter_code
_entity_poly.pdbx_strand_id
1 'polypeptide(L)'
;MPFNDLLAANAAYAATIGHRQLERQARAGVCILTCMDCRIDPLPMVGLEFGDAKVLRTPGGHLGPQSLVGCVLAVHLLGVNRIMVVSHTKCAASGTEARLREAISASSGVAAIDMVFGADSDRLGHLIADVAALRAHE
;
A
#
# COMPACT_ATOMS: atom_id res chain seq x y z
N MET A 1 -14.94 -24.65 6.50
CA MET A 1 -14.64 -23.77 5.35
C MET A 1 -13.31 -23.09 5.60
N PRO A 2 -12.50 -22.80 4.56
CA PRO A 2 -11.13 -22.31 4.70
C PRO A 2 -10.96 -20.92 5.37
N PHE A 3 -12.05 -20.26 5.77
CA PHE A 3 -12.04 -18.90 6.35
C PHE A 3 -12.57 -18.84 7.80
N ASN A 4 -12.91 -19.98 8.43
CA ASN A 4 -13.61 -19.96 9.73
C ASN A 4 -12.81 -19.28 10.85
N ASP A 5 -11.50 -19.46 10.87
CA ASP A 5 -10.57 -18.81 11.79
C ASP A 5 -10.57 -17.28 11.64
N LEU A 6 -10.52 -16.79 10.40
CA LEU A 6 -10.57 -15.35 10.09
C LEU A 6 -11.93 -14.73 10.43
N LEU A 7 -13.02 -15.44 10.15
CA LEU A 7 -14.36 -14.99 10.51
C LEU A 7 -14.55 -14.91 12.03
N ALA A 8 -14.03 -15.88 12.78
CA ALA A 8 -14.04 -15.87 14.23
C ALA A 8 -13.20 -14.70 14.80
N ALA A 9 -12.00 -14.47 14.27
CA ALA A 9 -11.16 -13.34 14.65
C ALA A 9 -11.84 -11.98 14.35
N ASN A 10 -12.49 -11.86 13.20
CA ASN A 10 -13.26 -10.66 12.84
C ASN A 10 -14.45 -10.43 13.78
N ALA A 11 -15.17 -11.49 14.17
CA ALA A 11 -16.27 -11.38 15.14
C ALA A 11 -15.77 -10.87 16.51
N ALA A 12 -14.63 -11.39 16.98
CA ALA A 12 -13.99 -10.91 18.21
C ALA A 12 -13.51 -9.45 18.10
N TYR A 13 -12.92 -9.07 16.95
CA TYR A 13 -12.52 -7.70 16.67
C TYR A 13 -13.72 -6.74 16.65
N ALA A 14 -14.81 -7.10 15.97
CA ALA A 14 -16.03 -6.28 15.90
C ALA A 14 -16.68 -6.08 17.27
N ALA A 15 -16.61 -7.08 18.16
CA ALA A 15 -17.11 -6.97 19.53
C ALA A 15 -16.24 -6.05 20.42
N THR A 16 -14.96 -5.86 20.09
CA THR A 16 -13.99 -5.15 20.94
C THR A 16 -13.59 -3.77 20.43
N ILE A 17 -13.70 -3.50 19.12
CA ILE A 17 -13.35 -2.20 18.57
C ILE A 17 -14.16 -1.06 19.20
N GLY A 18 -15.34 -1.39 19.73
CA GLY A 18 -16.24 -0.46 20.39
C GLY A 18 -16.76 0.59 19.40
N HIS A 19 -17.78 1.34 19.81
CA HIS A 19 -18.29 2.48 19.06
C HIS A 19 -17.26 3.64 19.02
N ARG A 20 -16.01 3.40 18.60
CA ARG A 20 -15.10 4.48 18.24
C ARG A 20 -15.75 5.18 17.07
N GLN A 21 -16.44 6.29 17.35
CA GLN A 21 -16.95 7.22 16.34
C GLN A 21 -15.73 7.88 15.70
N LEU A 22 -15.05 7.13 14.85
CA LEU A 22 -13.95 7.66 14.07
C LEU A 22 -14.54 8.41 12.91
N GLU A 23 -14.12 9.66 12.80
CA GLU A 23 -14.37 10.43 11.61
C GLU A 23 -13.74 9.75 10.40
N ARG A 24 -14.35 9.96 9.24
CA ARG A 24 -13.77 9.49 7.98
C ARG A 24 -12.46 10.20 7.63
N GLN A 25 -12.10 11.28 8.31
CA GLN A 25 -10.89 12.07 8.06
C GLN A 25 -9.66 11.45 8.74
N ALA A 26 -8.48 11.62 8.16
CA ALA A 26 -7.22 11.24 8.77
C ALA A 26 -6.86 12.24 9.88
N ARG A 27 -6.88 11.83 11.16
CA ARG A 27 -6.63 12.76 12.29
C ARG A 27 -5.26 13.44 12.24
N ALA A 28 -4.24 12.74 11.75
CA ALA A 28 -2.90 13.29 11.58
C ALA A 28 -2.70 13.99 10.23
N GLY A 29 -3.70 13.98 9.34
CA GLY A 29 -3.62 14.57 8.01
C GLY A 29 -2.60 13.91 7.08
N VAL A 30 -2.31 12.62 7.27
CA VAL A 30 -1.30 11.88 6.50
C VAL A 30 -1.94 10.80 5.63
N CYS A 31 -1.44 10.67 4.39
CA CYS A 31 -1.60 9.46 3.58
C CYS A 31 -0.25 8.75 3.44
N ILE A 32 -0.21 7.46 3.76
CA ILE A 32 0.96 6.60 3.61
C ILE A 32 0.74 5.74 2.37
N LEU A 33 1.62 5.86 1.37
CA LEU A 33 1.74 4.93 0.26
C LEU A 33 2.93 4.00 0.53
N THR A 34 2.68 2.69 0.65
CA THR A 34 3.74 1.71 0.93
C THR A 34 3.47 0.36 0.29
N CYS A 35 4.39 -0.60 0.45
CA CYS A 35 4.26 -1.92 -0.13
C CYS A 35 3.18 -2.77 0.57
N MET A 36 2.60 -3.74 -0.14
CA MET A 36 1.73 -4.79 0.43
C MET A 36 2.44 -5.79 1.36
N ASP A 37 3.75 -5.64 1.59
CA ASP A 37 4.57 -6.57 2.38
C ASP A 37 4.07 -6.78 3.82
N CYS A 38 3.80 -8.02 4.21
CA CYS A 38 3.22 -8.34 5.52
C CYS A 38 4.13 -7.99 6.72
N ARG A 39 5.41 -7.67 6.49
CA ARG A 39 6.36 -7.26 7.55
C ARG A 39 6.30 -5.76 7.84
N ILE A 40 5.54 -5.00 7.06
CA ILE A 40 5.34 -3.56 7.28
C ILE A 40 4.04 -3.38 8.07
N ASP A 41 4.18 -2.81 9.27
CA ASP A 41 3.06 -2.30 10.05
C ASP A 41 3.00 -0.76 9.90
N PRO A 42 2.18 -0.25 8.97
CA PRO A 42 2.34 1.09 8.42
C PRO A 42 2.00 2.23 9.39
N LEU A 43 1.17 2.00 10.41
CA LEU A 43 0.82 3.03 11.39
C LEU A 43 1.86 3.06 12.53
N PRO A 44 2.15 1.95 13.23
CA PRO A 44 3.06 1.97 14.37
C PRO A 44 4.51 2.26 13.97
N MET A 45 4.93 1.93 12.74
CA MET A 45 6.29 2.26 12.27
C MET A 45 6.61 3.76 12.30
N VAL A 46 5.59 4.61 12.29
CA VAL A 46 5.72 6.08 12.39
C VAL A 46 4.97 6.65 13.60
N GLY A 47 4.67 5.81 14.60
CA GLY A 47 4.01 6.24 15.83
C GLY A 47 2.56 6.68 15.67
N LEU A 48 1.86 6.18 14.64
CA LEU A 48 0.44 6.45 14.41
C LEU A 48 -0.43 5.27 14.84
N GLU A 49 -1.70 5.54 15.10
CA GLU A 49 -2.70 4.57 15.51
C GLU A 49 -3.90 4.53 14.55
N PHE A 50 -4.82 3.58 14.79
CA PHE A 50 -6.03 3.42 14.01
C PHE A 50 -6.86 4.72 13.95
N GLY A 51 -7.06 5.23 12.73
CA GLY A 51 -7.77 6.49 12.44
C GLY A 51 -6.87 7.70 12.14
N ASP A 52 -5.56 7.61 12.35
CA ASP A 52 -4.67 8.77 12.16
C ASP A 52 -4.31 9.05 10.70
N ALA A 53 -4.20 8.01 9.87
CA ALA A 53 -3.74 8.13 8.49
C ALA A 53 -4.60 7.32 7.51
N LYS A 54 -4.53 7.73 6.23
CA LYS A 54 -4.92 6.87 5.11
C LYS A 54 -3.74 6.00 4.72
N VAL A 55 -3.99 4.73 4.45
CA VAL A 55 -2.94 3.79 4.06
C VAL A 55 -3.30 3.17 2.72
N LEU A 56 -2.47 3.43 1.72
CA LEU A 56 -2.53 2.84 0.40
C LEU A 56 -1.39 1.83 0.29
N ARG A 57 -1.70 0.62 -0.16
CA ARG A 57 -0.71 -0.46 -0.31
C ARG A 57 -0.70 -0.97 -1.74
N THR A 58 0.46 -0.93 -2.38
CA THR A 58 0.67 -1.44 -3.75
C THR A 58 1.84 -2.44 -3.75
N PRO A 59 1.99 -3.31 -4.77
CA PRO A 59 3.24 -4.03 -4.97
C PRO A 59 4.42 -3.03 -5.08
N GLY A 60 5.48 -3.23 -4.31
CA GLY A 60 6.65 -2.33 -4.30
C GLY A 60 6.47 -1.01 -3.54
N GLY A 61 5.23 -0.59 -3.27
CA GLY A 61 4.92 0.72 -2.71
C GLY A 61 5.01 1.85 -3.74
N HIS A 62 4.89 1.51 -5.02
CA HIS A 62 4.98 2.44 -6.13
C HIS A 62 3.69 3.24 -6.34
N LEU A 63 3.85 4.45 -6.87
CA LEU A 63 2.74 5.27 -7.32
C LEU A 63 2.28 4.82 -8.70
N GLY A 64 1.16 4.12 -8.75
CA GLY A 64 0.41 3.83 -9.98
C GLY A 64 -0.86 4.69 -10.13
N PRO A 65 -1.60 4.50 -11.24
CA PRO A 65 -2.82 5.25 -11.52
C PRO A 65 -3.88 5.16 -10.40
N GLN A 66 -4.07 3.95 -9.84
CA GLN A 66 -5.07 3.73 -8.78
C GLN A 66 -4.63 4.34 -7.43
N SER A 67 -3.35 4.24 -7.08
CA SER A 67 -2.85 4.89 -5.86
C SER A 67 -2.85 6.41 -5.98
N LEU A 68 -2.62 6.96 -7.18
CA LEU A 68 -2.75 8.40 -7.43
C LEU A 68 -4.20 8.87 -7.20
N VAL A 69 -5.19 8.15 -7.75
CA VAL A 69 -6.61 8.42 -7.46
C VAL A 69 -6.88 8.37 -5.95
N GLY A 70 -6.32 7.38 -5.25
CA GLY A 70 -6.40 7.27 -3.80
C GLY A 70 -5.82 8.49 -3.07
N CYS A 71 -4.65 8.98 -3.50
CA CYS A 71 -4.01 10.18 -2.96
C CYS A 71 -4.89 11.43 -3.18
N VAL A 72 -5.41 11.61 -4.40
CA VAL A 72 -6.31 12.74 -4.75
C VAL A 72 -7.55 12.74 -3.85
N LEU A 73 -8.22 11.59 -3.71
CA LEU A 73 -9.37 11.46 -2.81
C LEU A 73 -8.99 11.73 -1.34
N ALA A 74 -7.82 11.26 -0.92
CA ALA A 74 -7.35 11.48 0.44
C ALA A 74 -7.16 12.97 0.75
N VAL A 75 -6.54 13.71 -0.17
CA VAL A 75 -6.28 15.15 -0.03
C VAL A 75 -7.58 15.94 -0.06
N HIS A 76 -8.39 15.79 -1.10
CA HIS A 76 -9.56 16.66 -1.28
C HIS A 76 -10.75 16.32 -0.38
N LEU A 77 -10.89 15.06 0.03
CA LEU A 77 -12.10 14.59 0.73
C LEU A 77 -11.82 14.08 2.15
N LEU A 78 -10.60 13.62 2.46
CA LEU A 78 -10.33 12.86 3.68
C LEU A 78 -9.36 13.55 4.64
N GLY A 79 -9.12 14.85 4.48
CA GLY A 79 -8.37 15.68 5.42
C GLY A 79 -6.85 15.45 5.36
N VAL A 80 -6.32 14.90 4.27
CA VAL A 80 -4.87 14.71 4.11
C VAL A 80 -4.21 15.97 3.56
N ASN A 81 -3.09 16.38 4.18
CA ASN A 81 -2.25 17.49 3.72
C ASN A 81 -0.77 17.10 3.55
N ARG A 82 -0.43 15.84 3.86
CA ARG A 82 0.92 15.28 3.72
C ARG A 82 0.85 13.86 3.18
N ILE A 83 1.66 13.55 2.17
CA ILE A 83 1.79 12.20 1.62
C ILE A 83 3.18 11.68 1.93
N MET A 84 3.26 10.49 2.51
CA MET A 84 4.51 9.78 2.80
C MET A 84 4.61 8.54 1.92
N VAL A 85 5.64 8.48 1.07
CA VAL A 85 5.94 7.30 0.24
C VAL A 85 7.03 6.49 0.93
N VAL A 86 6.76 5.21 1.19
CA VAL A 86 7.65 4.32 1.94
C VAL A 86 7.93 3.06 1.12
N SER A 87 9.16 2.95 0.62
CA SER A 87 9.69 1.71 0.04
C SER A 87 10.38 0.86 1.11
N HIS A 88 10.69 -0.40 0.80
CA HIS A 88 11.40 -1.27 1.74
C HIS A 88 12.39 -2.21 1.04
N THR A 89 13.37 -2.70 1.81
CA THR A 89 14.34 -3.70 1.34
C THR A 89 13.73 -5.09 1.22
N LYS A 90 14.38 -5.97 0.45
CA LYS A 90 13.94 -7.37 0.24
C LYS A 90 12.47 -7.47 -0.23
N CYS A 91 12.06 -6.54 -1.09
CA CYS A 91 10.73 -6.52 -1.69
C CYS A 91 10.58 -7.60 -2.75
N ALA A 92 9.44 -8.29 -2.78
CA ALA A 92 9.13 -9.29 -3.80
C ALA A 92 9.00 -8.68 -5.21
N ALA A 93 8.64 -7.40 -5.31
CA ALA A 93 8.61 -6.67 -6.59
C ALA A 93 10.01 -6.24 -7.07
N SER A 94 11.08 -6.56 -6.35
CA SER A 94 12.43 -6.17 -6.78
C SER A 94 12.95 -7.02 -7.95
N GLY A 95 13.74 -6.41 -8.83
CA GLY A 95 14.36 -7.06 -9.99
C GLY A 95 13.76 -6.60 -11.31
N THR A 96 13.63 -7.52 -12.26
CA THR A 96 13.15 -7.22 -13.62
C THR A 96 11.80 -7.85 -13.89
N GLU A 97 11.03 -7.24 -14.79
CA GLU A 97 9.75 -7.76 -15.26
C GLU A 97 9.87 -9.19 -15.80
N ALA A 98 10.92 -9.46 -16.59
CA ALA A 98 11.19 -10.79 -17.14
C ALA A 98 11.35 -11.84 -16.03
N ARG A 99 12.09 -11.52 -14.96
CA ARG A 99 12.29 -12.44 -13.83
C ARG A 99 11.00 -12.71 -13.07
N LEU A 100 10.18 -11.67 -12.84
CA LEU A 100 8.88 -11.86 -12.18
C LEU A 100 7.95 -12.71 -13.04
N ARG A 101 7.90 -12.46 -14.35
CA ARG A 101 7.08 -13.25 -15.29
C ARG A 101 7.49 -14.71 -15.33
N GLU A 102 8.79 -14.97 -15.39
CA GLU A 102 9.33 -16.34 -15.36
C GLU A 102 8.93 -17.05 -14.07
N ALA A 103 9.16 -16.42 -12.92
CA ALA A 103 8.83 -17.00 -11.62
C ALA A 103 7.33 -17.29 -11.46
N ILE A 104 6.47 -16.36 -11.87
CA ILE A 104 5.01 -16.49 -11.79
C ILE A 104 4.52 -17.55 -12.78
N SER A 105 5.06 -17.59 -14.00
CA SER A 105 4.67 -18.59 -14.99
C SER A 105 5.06 -20.00 -14.53
N ALA A 106 6.25 -20.15 -13.94
CA ALA A 106 6.71 -21.41 -13.38
C ALA A 106 5.85 -21.86 -12.19
N SER A 107 5.44 -20.95 -11.30
CA SER A 107 4.65 -21.32 -10.12
C SER A 107 3.16 -21.57 -10.42
N SER A 108 2.58 -20.85 -11.39
CA SER A 108 1.17 -20.93 -11.71
C SER A 108 0.84 -21.95 -12.80
N GLY A 109 1.83 -22.32 -13.64
CA GLY A 109 1.62 -23.11 -14.85
C GLY A 109 0.97 -22.32 -16.00
N VAL A 110 0.80 -21.00 -15.86
CA VAL A 110 0.16 -20.12 -16.85
C VAL A 110 1.13 -19.00 -17.25
N ALA A 111 1.25 -18.72 -18.55
CA ALA A 111 2.12 -17.66 -19.04
C ALA A 111 1.64 -16.28 -18.57
N ALA A 112 2.51 -15.55 -17.86
CA ALA A 112 2.23 -14.21 -17.33
C ALA A 112 2.59 -13.08 -18.32
N ILE A 113 2.38 -13.28 -19.63
CA ILE A 113 2.91 -12.40 -20.69
C ILE A 113 2.18 -11.05 -20.83
N ASP A 114 0.90 -10.99 -20.43
CA ASP A 114 0.09 -9.77 -20.57
C ASP A 114 0.00 -8.93 -19.28
N MET A 115 0.67 -9.35 -18.21
CA MET A 115 0.59 -8.69 -16.90
C MET A 115 1.80 -7.80 -16.64
N VAL A 116 1.58 -6.53 -16.30
CA VAL A 116 2.65 -5.65 -15.80
C VAL A 116 2.67 -5.72 -14.28
N PHE A 117 3.80 -6.12 -13.68
CA PHE A 117 3.92 -6.35 -12.24
C PHE A 117 4.49 -5.15 -11.49
N GLY A 118 5.13 -4.22 -12.20
CA GLY A 118 5.83 -3.09 -11.59
C GLY A 118 7.15 -3.53 -10.98
N ALA A 119 7.89 -4.40 -11.66
CA ALA A 119 9.20 -4.83 -11.20
C ALA A 119 10.16 -3.64 -11.08
N ASP A 120 10.92 -3.62 -10.00
CA ASP A 120 11.76 -2.49 -9.63
C ASP A 120 13.21 -2.90 -9.37
N SER A 121 14.09 -2.50 -10.29
CA SER A 121 15.54 -2.72 -10.18
C SER A 121 16.29 -1.53 -9.56
N ASP A 122 15.68 -0.35 -9.51
CA ASP A 122 16.23 0.87 -8.92
C ASP A 122 15.21 1.50 -7.96
N ARG A 123 15.17 0.93 -6.75
CA ARG A 123 14.20 1.31 -5.73
C ARG A 123 14.33 2.74 -5.27
N LEU A 124 15.55 3.25 -5.19
CA LEU A 124 15.77 4.63 -4.75
C LEU A 124 15.37 5.59 -5.86
N GLY A 125 15.74 5.31 -7.11
CA GLY A 125 15.31 6.09 -8.27
C GLY A 125 13.79 6.12 -8.42
N HIS A 126 13.12 4.98 -8.30
CA HIS A 126 11.66 4.93 -8.35
C HIS A 126 11.00 5.67 -7.17
N LEU A 127 11.51 5.52 -5.94
CA LEU A 127 10.99 6.29 -4.80
C LEU A 127 11.08 7.80 -5.05
N ILE A 128 12.22 8.27 -5.58
CA ILE A 128 12.42 9.68 -5.94
C ILE A 128 11.43 10.10 -7.03
N ALA A 129 11.23 9.27 -8.05
CA ALA A 129 10.30 9.52 -9.14
C ALA A 129 8.83 9.59 -8.65
N ASP A 130 8.42 8.68 -7.76
CA ASP A 130 7.08 8.66 -7.16
C ASP A 130 6.81 9.96 -6.38
N VAL A 131 7.79 10.41 -5.58
CA VAL A 131 7.68 11.67 -4.83
C VAL A 131 7.65 12.87 -5.78
N ALA A 132 8.46 12.87 -6.84
CA ALA A 132 8.46 13.94 -7.83
C ALA A 132 7.13 14.02 -8.59
N ALA A 133 6.54 12.88 -8.96
CA ALA A 133 5.23 12.81 -9.60
C ALA A 133 4.13 13.38 -8.70
N LEU A 134 4.09 13.00 -7.42
CA LEU A 134 3.13 13.58 -6.46
C LEU A 134 3.28 15.10 -6.32
N ARG A 135 4.51 15.62 -6.32
CA ARG A 135 4.76 17.06 -6.26
C ARG A 135 4.35 17.82 -7.53
N ALA A 136 4.32 17.15 -8.68
CA ALA A 136 3.90 17.75 -9.94
C ALA A 136 2.37 17.87 -10.07
N HIS A 137 1.62 17.17 -9.21
CA HIS A 137 0.16 17.20 -9.16
C HIS A 137 -0.35 18.13 -8.04
N GLU A 138 0.01 19.42 -8.14
CA GLU A 138 -0.55 20.49 -7.30
C GLU A 138 -2.03 20.79 -7.62
#